data_AF-A0A813KJV0-F1
#
_entry.id   AF-A0A813KJV0-F1
#
_cell.length_a   1.000
_cell.length_b   1.000
_cell.length_c   1.000
_cell.angle_alpha   90.00
_cell.angle_beta   90.00
_cell.angle_gamma   90.00
#
_symmetry.space_group_name_H-M   'P 1'
#
loop_
_entity.id
_entity.type
_entity.pdbx_description
1 polymer ?
#
loop_
_entity_poly.entity_id
_entity_poly.type
_entity_poly.pdbx_seq_one_letter_code
_entity_poly.pdbx_strand_id
1 'polypeptide(L)'
;MSFGKMEGDASDKNIAFMLQDDEADGPYYHQEWEGMKQTTPIISGGMNALRLPAFFENLGHSNVILTAGGGSFGHKDGPKPGAISCRQGEESWKEWKAGQFGDVSLSDGIIEFAKTHEELKGAFLTFQKDADQIYPGWKEKLGYTGESSVQAATFDWAKKAAAAAFVGSSSAQAQKGSTVARRALDQSSRYADLSLDEEELIKNGKHLLVAYIMKPKAGYDYLATAAHFAAESSTGTNVNVCTTDDFTKSVDALVYYIDPDNEEMKIAYPTLLFDRNITDGRAMMCSVLTLSIGNNQGMGDVEYGKIYDIYFPPAYLRLFDGPNCNVVDMWRILNRGMSNGGLIVGTIIKPKLGLQPKPFGEACYAFWQGGDFIKNDEPQGNQVFCQMNECIPEVVKAMRAAIKETGSSKLFSANITADDPNEMIAR
;
A
#
# COMPACT_ATOMS: atom_id res chain seq x y z
N MET A 1 -13.37 0.94 -11.17
CA MET A 1 -12.35 0.13 -11.87
C MET A 1 -11.32 -0.27 -10.85
N SER A 2 -10.86 -1.54 -10.85
CA SER A 2 -9.75 -1.92 -9.96
C SER A 2 -8.40 -1.63 -10.60
N PHE A 3 -7.52 -0.99 -9.83
CA PHE A 3 -6.22 -0.53 -10.30
C PHE A 3 -5.13 -1.55 -9.94
N GLY A 4 -4.92 -2.53 -10.81
CA GLY A 4 -3.76 -3.42 -10.75
C GLY A 4 -4.07 -4.92 -10.58
N LYS A 5 -3.06 -5.70 -10.15
CA LYS A 5 -3.17 -7.13 -9.81
C LYS A 5 -3.91 -7.36 -8.50
N MET A 6 -3.90 -6.38 -7.60
CA MET A 6 -4.68 -6.35 -6.37
C MET A 6 -5.92 -5.51 -6.67
N GLU A 7 -7.10 -5.99 -6.27
CA GLU A 7 -8.34 -5.24 -6.42
C GLU A 7 -8.31 -4.06 -5.44
N GLY A 8 -8.16 -2.84 -5.97
CA GLY A 8 -8.45 -1.61 -5.24
C GLY A 8 -9.73 -0.95 -5.78
N ASP A 9 -10.31 -0.02 -5.05
CA ASP A 9 -11.46 0.76 -5.47
C ASP A 9 -11.16 2.27 -5.49
N ALA A 10 -12.16 3.08 -5.84
CA ALA A 10 -11.96 4.52 -5.98
C ALA A 10 -11.67 5.22 -4.64
N SER A 11 -12.11 4.65 -3.52
CA SER A 11 -11.93 5.19 -2.17
C SER A 11 -10.51 4.99 -1.64
N ASP A 12 -9.76 4.02 -2.17
CA ASP A 12 -8.34 3.80 -1.84
C ASP A 12 -7.45 5.01 -2.17
N LYS A 13 -7.94 5.99 -2.95
CA LYS A 13 -7.24 7.26 -3.16
C LYS A 13 -6.93 8.00 -1.86
N ASN A 14 -7.72 7.78 -0.79
CA ASN A 14 -7.47 8.39 0.51
C ASN A 14 -6.11 7.95 1.08
N ILE A 15 -5.64 6.74 0.75
CA ILE A 15 -4.29 6.28 1.14
C ILE A 15 -3.22 7.19 0.51
N ALA A 16 -3.41 7.62 -0.74
CA ALA A 16 -2.47 8.55 -1.36
C ALA A 16 -2.46 9.91 -0.66
N PHE A 17 -3.62 10.43 -0.25
CA PHE A 17 -3.71 11.68 0.51
C PHE A 17 -3.03 11.56 1.88
N MET A 18 -3.28 10.49 2.63
CA MET A 18 -2.56 10.22 3.90
C MET A 18 -1.04 10.17 3.75
N LEU A 19 -0.55 9.75 2.59
CA LEU A 19 0.88 9.65 2.31
C LEU A 19 1.50 10.98 1.86
N GLN A 20 0.69 11.93 1.35
CA GLN A 20 1.15 13.10 0.61
C GLN A 20 0.78 14.45 1.24
N ASP A 21 -0.39 14.53 1.85
CA ASP A 21 -0.93 15.75 2.42
C ASP A 21 -0.55 15.85 3.91
N ASP A 22 -0.42 17.07 4.42
CA ASP A 22 -0.08 17.31 5.83
C ASP A 22 -1.27 17.06 6.77
N GLU A 23 -2.46 16.88 6.21
CA GLU A 23 -3.65 16.42 6.92
C GLU A 23 -4.47 15.52 6.00
N ALA A 24 -5.11 14.49 6.55
CA ALA A 24 -5.97 13.60 5.77
C ALA A 24 -7.06 12.95 6.63
N ASP A 25 -8.22 12.70 6.00
CA ASP A 25 -9.27 11.88 6.58
C ASP A 25 -8.97 10.40 6.36
N GLY A 26 -8.87 9.65 7.46
CA GLY A 26 -8.88 8.21 7.49
C GLY A 26 -10.27 7.60 7.54
N PRO A 27 -10.35 6.26 7.55
CA PRO A 27 -11.64 5.57 7.69
C PRO A 27 -12.38 5.96 8.97
N TYR A 28 -11.66 6.34 10.03
CA TYR A 28 -12.26 6.73 11.31
C TYR A 28 -11.78 8.08 11.83
N TYR A 29 -10.51 8.46 11.60
CA TYR A 29 -9.93 9.65 12.22
C TYR A 29 -9.40 10.64 11.18
N HIS A 30 -9.58 11.93 11.46
CA HIS A 30 -8.80 12.98 10.82
C HIS A 30 -7.43 13.07 11.49
N GLN A 31 -6.35 13.06 10.70
CA GLN A 31 -4.97 13.14 11.19
C GLN A 31 -4.24 14.32 10.58
N GLU A 32 -3.76 15.23 11.43
CA GLU A 32 -2.76 16.24 11.09
C GLU A 32 -1.35 15.66 11.33
N TRP A 33 -0.47 15.76 10.34
CA TRP A 33 0.90 15.25 10.37
C TRP A 33 1.94 16.26 10.87
N GLU A 34 1.50 17.49 11.21
CA GLU A 34 2.29 18.52 11.90
C GLU A 34 3.58 18.91 11.15
N GLY A 35 3.51 18.99 9.82
CA GLY A 35 4.63 19.30 8.95
C GLY A 35 5.60 18.13 8.74
N MET A 36 5.23 16.90 9.11
CA MET A 36 6.03 15.71 8.79
C MET A 36 6.20 15.61 7.27
N LYS A 37 7.43 15.33 6.81
CA LYS A 37 7.67 15.21 5.38
C LYS A 37 6.77 14.11 4.81
N GLN A 38 6.04 14.42 3.74
CA GLN A 38 5.27 13.43 3.00
C GLN A 38 6.14 12.25 2.55
N THR A 39 5.51 11.08 2.47
CA THR A 39 6.10 9.92 1.79
C THR A 39 5.83 10.02 0.28
N THR A 40 5.98 8.93 -0.46
CA THR A 40 5.73 8.93 -1.91
C THR A 40 4.96 7.69 -2.30
N PRO A 41 3.72 7.81 -2.79
CA PRO A 41 2.96 6.67 -3.24
C PRO A 41 3.65 6.02 -4.44
N ILE A 42 3.81 4.71 -4.36
CA ILE A 42 4.34 3.87 -5.43
C ILE A 42 3.20 3.02 -5.94
N ILE A 43 2.88 3.17 -7.23
CA ILE A 43 1.91 2.32 -7.90
C ILE A 43 2.63 1.18 -8.63
N SER A 44 2.15 -0.03 -8.41
CA SER A 44 2.75 -1.27 -8.89
C SER A 44 1.69 -2.27 -9.33
N GLY A 45 2.12 -3.44 -9.81
CA GLY A 45 1.29 -4.62 -10.02
C GLY A 45 0.20 -4.45 -11.08
N GLY A 46 0.44 -4.89 -12.31
CA GLY A 46 -0.59 -4.89 -13.36
C GLY A 46 -0.84 -3.54 -14.03
N MET A 47 -0.18 -2.47 -13.59
CA MET A 47 -0.17 -1.17 -14.27
C MET A 47 0.57 -1.24 -15.61
N ASN A 48 0.04 -0.54 -16.60
CA ASN A 48 0.62 -0.26 -17.91
C ASN A 48 0.09 1.11 -18.41
N ALA A 49 0.61 1.58 -19.55
CA ALA A 49 0.26 2.87 -20.13
C ALA A 49 -1.25 3.15 -20.24
N LEU A 50 -2.05 2.12 -20.55
CA LEU A 50 -3.49 2.26 -20.80
C LEU A 50 -4.31 2.48 -19.53
N ARG A 51 -3.81 2.03 -18.37
CA ARG A 51 -4.50 2.16 -17.07
C ARG A 51 -4.21 3.50 -16.38
N LEU A 52 -3.09 4.15 -16.73
CA LEU A 52 -2.60 5.35 -16.06
C LEU A 52 -3.57 6.55 -16.15
N PRO A 53 -4.18 6.88 -17.31
CA PRO A 53 -5.04 8.06 -17.42
C PRO A 53 -6.22 8.05 -16.43
N ALA A 54 -6.94 6.92 -16.35
CA ALA A 54 -8.05 6.79 -15.43
C ALA A 54 -7.60 6.77 -13.96
N PHE A 55 -6.40 6.25 -13.68
CA PHE A 55 -5.82 6.29 -12.34
C PHE A 55 -5.51 7.74 -11.92
N PHE A 56 -4.87 8.53 -12.78
CA PHE A 56 -4.58 9.94 -12.49
C PHE A 56 -5.84 10.78 -12.41
N GLU A 57 -6.87 10.46 -13.18
CA GLU A 57 -8.15 11.15 -13.06
C GLU A 57 -8.82 10.86 -11.71
N ASN A 58 -8.76 9.61 -11.23
CA ASN A 58 -9.29 9.27 -9.91
C ASN A 58 -8.50 9.95 -8.78
N LEU A 59 -7.17 10.00 -8.90
CA LEU A 59 -6.28 10.60 -7.90
C LEU A 59 -6.26 12.13 -7.96
N GLY A 60 -6.57 12.73 -9.11
CA GLY A 60 -6.52 14.18 -9.35
C GLY A 60 -5.15 14.70 -9.82
N HIS A 61 -4.07 13.95 -9.61
CA HIS A 61 -2.70 14.30 -10.00
C HIS A 61 -1.86 13.08 -10.42
N SER A 62 -0.67 13.31 -10.97
CA SER A 62 0.28 12.27 -11.39
C SER A 62 1.56 12.17 -10.54
N ASN A 63 1.60 12.81 -9.37
CA ASN A 63 2.76 12.86 -8.46
C ASN A 63 3.07 11.54 -7.74
N VAL A 64 3.34 10.47 -8.51
CA VAL A 64 3.56 9.11 -8.00
C VAL A 64 4.78 8.47 -8.67
N ILE A 65 5.32 7.41 -8.07
CA ILE A 65 6.32 6.55 -8.72
C ILE A 65 5.58 5.38 -9.37
N LEU A 66 5.77 5.19 -10.67
CA LEU A 66 5.31 4.01 -11.39
C LEU A 66 6.34 2.90 -11.31
N THR A 67 5.90 1.67 -11.07
CA THR A 67 6.75 0.48 -11.16
C THR A 67 6.11 -0.59 -12.05
N ALA A 68 6.03 -0.31 -13.35
CA ALA A 68 5.34 -1.13 -14.34
C ALA A 68 6.22 -2.25 -14.91
N GLY A 69 6.56 -3.26 -14.11
CA GLY A 69 7.37 -4.41 -14.56
C GLY A 69 6.86 -5.03 -15.87
N GLY A 70 5.68 -5.66 -15.83
CA GLY A 70 5.06 -6.22 -17.03
C GLY A 70 4.51 -5.14 -18.00
N GLY A 71 4.09 -3.99 -17.48
CA GLY A 71 3.54 -2.91 -18.29
C GLY A 71 4.56 -2.18 -19.18
N SER A 72 5.85 -2.25 -18.82
CA SER A 72 6.94 -1.71 -19.66
C SER A 72 7.69 -2.82 -20.39
N PHE A 73 8.16 -3.88 -19.72
CA PHE A 73 8.89 -4.96 -20.39
C PHE A 73 8.02 -5.82 -21.32
N GLY A 74 6.70 -5.81 -21.14
CA GLY A 74 5.76 -6.54 -21.99
C GLY A 74 5.42 -5.82 -23.30
N HIS A 75 5.80 -4.56 -23.47
CA HIS A 75 5.53 -3.79 -24.68
C HIS A 75 6.08 -4.49 -25.93
N LYS A 76 5.30 -4.58 -27.01
CA LYS A 76 5.65 -5.34 -28.23
C LYS A 76 7.00 -4.94 -28.85
N ASP A 77 7.35 -3.66 -28.73
CA ASP A 77 8.60 -3.09 -29.27
C ASP A 77 9.73 -3.01 -28.23
N GLY A 78 9.56 -3.64 -27.07
CA GLY A 78 10.57 -3.74 -26.03
C GLY A 78 10.54 -2.64 -24.96
N PRO A 79 11.54 -2.63 -24.06
CA PRO A 79 11.48 -1.88 -22.80
C PRO A 79 11.47 -0.36 -22.96
N LYS A 80 12.22 0.17 -23.93
CA LYS A 80 12.28 1.62 -24.20
C LYS A 80 10.91 2.14 -24.65
N PRO A 81 10.27 1.60 -25.70
CA PRO A 81 8.89 1.96 -26.05
C PRO A 81 7.89 1.72 -24.91
N GLY A 82 8.07 0.67 -24.11
CA GLY A 82 7.25 0.42 -22.92
C GLY A 82 7.38 1.51 -21.85
N ALA A 83 8.56 2.10 -21.68
CA ALA A 83 8.76 3.23 -20.78
C ALA A 83 8.14 4.52 -21.35
N ILE A 84 8.39 4.79 -22.64
CA ILE A 84 7.85 5.97 -23.34
C ILE A 84 6.32 5.94 -23.36
N SER A 85 5.70 4.81 -23.63
CA SER A 85 4.23 4.69 -23.59
C SER A 85 3.65 4.97 -22.20
N CYS A 86 4.35 4.58 -21.12
CA CYS A 86 3.93 4.93 -19.75
C CYS A 86 4.02 6.44 -19.48
N ARG A 87 5.05 7.12 -20.01
CA ARG A 87 5.13 8.60 -19.99
C ARG A 87 3.97 9.21 -20.77
N GLN A 88 3.72 8.72 -21.98
CA GLN A 88 2.64 9.16 -22.85
C GLN A 88 1.25 8.94 -22.21
N GLY A 89 1.10 7.94 -21.32
CA GLY A 89 -0.10 7.78 -20.50
C GLY A 89 -0.35 8.94 -19.53
N GLU A 90 0.69 9.57 -19.00
CA GLU A 90 0.57 10.81 -18.22
C GLU A 90 0.29 12.02 -19.12
N GLU A 91 1.03 12.14 -20.23
CA GLU A 91 0.92 13.27 -21.17
C GLU A 91 -0.48 13.33 -21.78
N SER A 92 -1.01 12.20 -22.25
CA SER A 92 -2.36 12.11 -22.81
C SER A 92 -3.45 12.51 -21.82
N TRP A 93 -3.32 12.12 -20.54
CA TRP A 93 -4.24 12.58 -19.49
C TRP A 93 -4.15 14.09 -19.27
N LYS A 94 -2.93 14.64 -19.21
CA LYS A 94 -2.71 16.09 -19.06
C LYS A 94 -3.28 16.89 -20.23
N GLU A 95 -3.08 16.44 -21.46
CA GLU A 95 -3.60 17.09 -22.67
C GLU A 95 -5.13 17.03 -22.75
N TRP A 96 -5.71 15.87 -22.43
CA TRP A 96 -7.17 15.74 -22.32
C TRP A 96 -7.73 16.68 -21.25
N LYS A 97 -7.13 16.71 -20.06
CA LYS A 97 -7.56 17.58 -18.95
C LYS A 97 -7.40 19.07 -19.27
N ALA A 98 -6.47 19.42 -20.15
CA ALA A 98 -6.30 20.76 -20.69
C ALA A 98 -7.29 21.10 -21.82
N GLY A 99 -8.16 20.18 -22.21
CA GLY A 99 -9.19 20.38 -23.24
C GLY A 99 -8.67 20.34 -24.68
N GLN A 100 -7.46 19.80 -24.92
CA GLN A 100 -6.85 19.80 -26.26
C GLN A 100 -7.68 19.03 -27.31
N PHE A 101 -8.47 18.05 -26.88
CA PHE A 101 -9.31 17.22 -27.75
C PHE A 101 -10.78 17.66 -27.79
N GLY A 102 -11.11 18.83 -27.22
CA GLY A 102 -12.48 19.31 -27.11
C GLY A 102 -13.30 18.57 -26.03
N ASP A 103 -14.62 18.62 -26.16
CA ASP A 103 -15.57 17.98 -25.24
C ASP A 103 -15.75 16.50 -25.61
N VAL A 104 -14.75 15.69 -25.25
CA VAL A 104 -14.74 14.24 -25.47
C VAL A 104 -14.48 13.49 -24.16
N SER A 105 -14.91 12.23 -24.11
CA SER A 105 -14.63 11.37 -22.96
C SER A 105 -13.11 11.21 -22.77
N LEU A 106 -12.67 10.92 -21.53
CA LEU A 106 -11.26 10.60 -21.26
C LEU A 106 -10.77 9.51 -22.22
N SER A 107 -11.53 8.43 -22.35
CA SER A 107 -11.21 7.30 -23.24
C SER A 107 -10.95 7.74 -24.68
N ASP A 108 -11.82 8.59 -25.23
CA ASP A 108 -11.66 9.11 -26.60
C ASP A 108 -10.46 10.06 -26.72
N GLY A 109 -10.23 10.93 -25.72
CA GLY A 109 -9.07 11.81 -25.69
C GLY A 109 -7.74 11.05 -25.73
N ILE A 110 -7.63 9.95 -24.98
CA ILE A 110 -6.41 9.11 -25.02
C ILE A 110 -6.25 8.42 -26.37
N ILE A 111 -7.35 7.99 -27.00
CA ILE A 111 -7.31 7.42 -28.36
C ILE A 111 -6.86 8.48 -29.38
N GLU A 112 -7.35 9.71 -29.30
CA GLU A 112 -6.91 10.82 -30.16
C GLU A 112 -5.41 11.09 -30.01
N PHE A 113 -4.92 11.14 -28.77
CA PHE A 113 -3.49 11.26 -28.49
C PHE A 113 -2.69 10.11 -29.13
N ALA A 114 -3.15 8.87 -28.99
CA ALA A 114 -2.48 7.68 -29.51
C ALA A 114 -2.36 7.65 -31.05
N LYS A 115 -3.18 8.42 -31.80
CA LYS A 115 -3.07 8.47 -33.28
C LYS A 115 -1.73 9.00 -33.78
N THR A 116 -1.04 9.81 -32.97
CA THR A 116 0.24 10.45 -33.32
C THR A 116 1.42 9.95 -32.50
N HIS A 117 1.18 9.03 -31.56
CA HIS A 117 2.17 8.52 -30.62
C HIS A 117 2.30 7.00 -30.74
N GLU A 118 3.30 6.55 -31.50
CA GLU A 118 3.46 5.14 -31.88
C GLU A 118 3.71 4.22 -30.69
N GLU A 119 4.36 4.69 -29.61
CA GLU A 119 4.57 3.87 -28.41
C GLU A 119 3.28 3.65 -27.63
N LEU A 120 2.46 4.69 -27.40
CA LEU A 120 1.15 4.53 -26.76
C LEU A 120 0.23 3.67 -27.63
N LYS A 121 0.22 3.89 -28.94
CA LYS A 121 -0.50 3.04 -29.91
C LYS A 121 -0.01 1.58 -29.85
N GLY A 122 1.29 1.37 -29.70
CA GLY A 122 1.89 0.05 -29.46
C GLY A 122 1.43 -0.60 -28.16
N ALA A 123 1.15 0.19 -27.12
CA ALA A 123 0.58 -0.31 -25.88
C ALA A 123 -0.86 -0.85 -26.05
N PHE A 124 -1.70 -0.20 -26.87
CA PHE A 124 -3.03 -0.72 -27.24
C PHE A 124 -2.96 -2.11 -27.87
N LEU A 125 -2.02 -2.31 -28.80
CA LEU A 125 -1.78 -3.62 -29.43
C LEU A 125 -1.22 -4.65 -28.44
N THR A 126 -0.40 -4.22 -27.49
CA THR A 126 0.26 -5.09 -26.52
C THR A 126 -0.73 -5.59 -25.46
N PHE A 127 -1.51 -4.68 -24.88
CA PHE A 127 -2.36 -4.94 -23.72
C PHE A 127 -3.83 -5.03 -24.12
N GLN A 128 -4.15 -5.88 -25.11
CA GLN A 128 -5.48 -5.91 -25.75
C GLN A 128 -6.64 -6.09 -24.77
N LYS A 129 -6.47 -6.92 -23.73
CA LYS A 129 -7.51 -7.09 -22.71
C LYS A 129 -7.88 -5.77 -22.03
N ASP A 130 -6.88 -4.98 -21.67
CA ASP A 130 -7.08 -3.67 -21.04
C ASP A 130 -7.59 -2.65 -22.06
N ALA A 131 -7.07 -2.68 -23.28
CA ALA A 131 -7.53 -1.84 -24.38
C ALA A 131 -9.02 -2.06 -24.67
N ASP A 132 -9.45 -3.31 -24.85
CA ASP A 132 -10.84 -3.68 -25.13
C ASP A 132 -11.76 -3.33 -23.94
N GLN A 133 -11.28 -3.46 -22.70
CA GLN A 133 -12.05 -3.16 -21.50
C GLN A 133 -12.21 -1.66 -21.21
N ILE A 134 -11.15 -0.87 -21.41
CA ILE A 134 -11.09 0.55 -21.01
C ILE A 134 -11.42 1.48 -22.19
N TYR A 135 -11.15 1.06 -23.42
CA TYR A 135 -11.24 1.86 -24.63
C TYR A 135 -12.08 1.16 -25.71
N PRO A 136 -13.40 1.06 -25.54
CA PRO A 136 -14.26 0.37 -26.50
C PRO A 136 -14.15 0.98 -27.91
N GLY A 137 -13.98 0.11 -28.92
CA GLY A 137 -13.84 0.51 -30.32
C GLY A 137 -12.49 1.15 -30.68
N TRP A 138 -11.46 0.98 -29.84
CA TRP A 138 -10.12 1.54 -30.11
C TRP A 138 -9.52 1.03 -31.42
N LYS A 139 -9.82 -0.21 -31.83
CA LYS A 139 -9.26 -0.82 -33.04
C LYS A 139 -9.66 -0.03 -34.28
N GLU A 140 -10.95 0.22 -34.45
CA GLU A 140 -11.48 1.01 -35.55
C GLU A 140 -10.94 2.44 -35.51
N LYS A 141 -10.93 3.07 -34.32
CA LYS A 141 -10.49 4.45 -34.14
C LYS A 141 -8.99 4.67 -34.39
N LEU A 142 -8.16 3.65 -34.15
CA LEU A 142 -6.72 3.67 -34.44
C LEU A 142 -6.35 3.06 -35.80
N GLY A 143 -7.34 2.67 -36.61
CA GLY A 143 -7.14 2.15 -37.96
C GLY A 143 -6.68 0.69 -38.04
N TYR A 144 -6.97 -0.12 -37.02
CA TYR A 144 -6.71 -1.56 -37.00
C TYR A 144 -7.90 -2.33 -37.59
N THR A 145 -7.72 -2.82 -38.82
CA THR A 145 -8.75 -3.54 -39.58
C THR A 145 -8.51 -5.05 -39.69
N GLY A 146 -7.63 -5.62 -38.87
CA GLY A 146 -7.27 -7.05 -38.92
C GLY A 146 -7.49 -7.79 -37.59
N GLU A 147 -7.81 -9.08 -37.67
CA GLU A 147 -7.68 -10.01 -36.54
C GLU A 147 -6.18 -10.16 -36.19
N SER A 148 -5.68 -9.29 -35.32
CA SER A 148 -4.30 -9.36 -34.83
C SER A 148 -4.20 -10.46 -33.77
N SER A 149 -3.81 -11.65 -34.22
CA SER A 149 -3.38 -12.77 -33.38
C SER A 149 -2.01 -12.47 -32.76
N VAL A 150 -1.99 -11.65 -31.71
CA VAL A 150 -0.97 -11.81 -30.67
C VAL A 150 -1.65 -12.63 -29.60
N GLN A 151 -1.42 -13.94 -29.59
CA GLN A 151 -1.88 -14.78 -28.49
C GLN A 151 -1.34 -14.20 -27.19
N ALA A 152 -2.22 -13.60 -26.39
CA ALA A 152 -2.01 -13.57 -24.96
C ALA A 152 -1.81 -15.03 -24.54
N ALA A 153 -0.74 -15.32 -23.80
CA ALA A 153 -0.61 -16.62 -23.17
C ALA A 153 -1.90 -16.89 -22.40
N THR A 154 -2.64 -17.92 -22.81
CA THR A 154 -3.89 -18.33 -22.19
C THR A 154 -3.59 -18.77 -20.76
N PHE A 155 -3.88 -17.89 -19.80
CA PHE A 155 -3.98 -18.30 -18.41
C PHE A 155 -5.40 -18.83 -18.19
N ASP A 156 -5.51 -20.16 -18.19
CA ASP A 156 -6.73 -20.89 -17.87
C ASP A 156 -7.09 -20.63 -16.40
N TRP A 157 -8.25 -20.02 -16.17
CA TRP A 157 -8.78 -19.73 -14.84
C TRP A 157 -9.54 -20.93 -14.24
N ALA A 158 -9.57 -22.09 -14.89
CA ALA A 158 -10.21 -23.29 -14.41
C ALA A 158 -9.26 -24.21 -13.59
N LYS A 159 -8.73 -23.71 -12.48
CA LYS A 159 -8.38 -24.56 -11.32
C LYS A 159 -8.83 -23.88 -10.04
N LYS A 160 -10.15 -23.91 -9.82
CA LYS A 160 -10.70 -23.87 -8.45
C LYS A 160 -10.10 -25.04 -7.67
N ALA A 161 -9.66 -24.70 -6.48
CA ALA A 161 -9.17 -25.58 -5.44
C ALA A 161 -9.92 -26.92 -5.36
N ALA A 162 -9.23 -28.01 -5.71
CA ALA A 162 -9.53 -29.31 -5.14
C ALA A 162 -8.87 -29.38 -3.75
N ALA A 163 -9.48 -28.69 -2.78
CA ALA A 163 -9.18 -28.83 -1.36
C ALA A 163 -10.37 -28.31 -0.53
N ALA A 164 -11.55 -28.91 -0.74
CA ALA A 164 -12.69 -28.79 0.17
C ALA A 164 -13.66 -29.95 -0.08
N ALA A 165 -13.17 -31.18 0.11
CA ALA A 165 -14.00 -32.37 0.19
C ALA A 165 -13.88 -32.96 1.60
N PHE A 166 -14.52 -32.31 2.56
CA PHE A 166 -14.99 -32.99 3.77
C PHE A 166 -16.24 -32.28 4.29
N VAL A 167 -17.35 -32.44 3.57
CA VAL A 167 -18.68 -32.21 4.14
C VAL A 167 -19.21 -33.59 4.48
N GLY A 168 -18.89 -34.04 5.68
CA GLY A 168 -19.63 -35.11 6.34
C GLY A 168 -20.99 -34.56 6.73
N SER A 169 -22.02 -35.00 6.01
CA SER A 169 -23.41 -34.82 6.43
C SER A 169 -23.66 -35.58 7.73
N SER A 170 -23.95 -34.87 8.81
CA SER A 170 -24.71 -35.43 9.92
C SER A 170 -25.82 -34.45 10.29
N SER A 171 -27.06 -34.92 10.13
CA SER A 171 -28.26 -34.24 10.58
C SER A 171 -28.34 -34.33 12.10
N ALA A 172 -27.97 -33.26 12.79
CA ALA A 172 -28.27 -33.09 14.21
C ALA A 172 -29.57 -32.29 14.35
N GLN A 173 -30.56 -32.92 14.98
CA GLN A 173 -31.82 -32.32 15.37
C GLN A 173 -31.59 -31.11 16.28
N ALA A 174 -32.41 -30.08 16.10
CA ALA A 174 -32.46 -28.91 16.96
C ALA A 174 -32.77 -29.33 18.41
N GLN A 175 -31.75 -29.32 19.27
CA GLN A 175 -31.93 -29.23 20.70
C GLN A 175 -31.90 -27.75 21.09
N LYS A 176 -32.99 -27.29 21.73
CA LYS A 176 -33.04 -26.01 22.44
C LYS A 176 -31.99 -26.04 23.56
N GLY A 177 -30.81 -25.51 23.26
CA GLY A 177 -29.73 -25.29 24.22
C GLY A 177 -29.99 -24.04 25.04
N SER A 178 -29.91 -24.18 26.37
CA SER A 178 -29.88 -23.09 27.33
C SER A 178 -28.80 -22.07 26.98
N THR A 179 -29.19 -20.80 26.78
CA THR A 179 -28.29 -19.65 26.66
C THR A 179 -27.65 -19.36 28.01
N VAL A 180 -26.58 -20.07 28.35
CA VAL A 180 -25.63 -19.64 29.37
C VAL A 180 -24.42 -19.10 28.61
N ALA A 181 -24.34 -17.78 28.47
CA ALA A 181 -23.15 -17.11 27.94
C ALA A 181 -21.91 -17.66 28.69
N ARG A 182 -20.87 -18.06 27.95
CA ARG A 182 -19.61 -18.43 28.57
C ARG A 182 -19.03 -17.13 29.14
N ARG A 183 -18.99 -17.01 30.46
CA ARG A 183 -18.50 -15.80 31.12
C ARG A 183 -16.97 -15.80 31.12
N ALA A 184 -16.38 -14.99 30.24
CA ALA A 184 -15.05 -14.43 30.52
C ALA A 184 -15.13 -13.61 31.84
N LEU A 185 -13.99 -13.35 32.47
CA LEU A 185 -13.96 -12.40 33.58
C LEU A 185 -14.44 -11.03 33.07
N ASP A 186 -15.56 -10.54 33.59
CA ASP A 186 -16.11 -9.25 33.19
C ASP A 186 -15.29 -8.12 33.83
N GLN A 187 -14.48 -7.47 33.01
CA GLN A 187 -13.63 -6.33 33.39
C GLN A 187 -14.15 -5.00 32.84
N SER A 188 -15.40 -4.97 32.35
CA SER A 188 -15.98 -3.80 31.69
C SER A 188 -16.01 -2.57 32.59
N SER A 189 -16.22 -2.75 33.89
CA SER A 189 -16.19 -1.63 34.87
C SER A 189 -14.84 -0.93 35.03
N ARG A 190 -13.75 -1.52 34.52
CA ARG A 190 -12.39 -0.96 34.61
C ARG A 190 -11.85 -0.52 33.25
N TYR A 191 -12.01 -1.34 32.22
CA TYR A 191 -11.41 -1.12 30.90
C TYR A 191 -12.39 -0.59 29.85
N ALA A 192 -13.61 -0.21 30.25
CA ALA A 192 -14.55 0.47 29.37
C ALA A 192 -15.14 1.70 30.06
N ASP A 193 -15.12 2.82 29.35
CA ASP A 193 -15.80 4.05 29.71
C ASP A 193 -16.41 4.67 28.45
N LEU A 194 -17.65 4.27 28.17
CA LEU A 194 -18.41 4.73 27.00
C LEU A 194 -18.97 6.16 27.17
N SER A 195 -18.65 6.84 28.27
CA SER A 195 -19.00 8.25 28.47
C SER A 195 -17.94 9.21 27.96
N LEU A 196 -16.75 8.70 27.61
CA LEU A 196 -15.67 9.48 27.03
C LEU A 196 -16.06 9.98 25.63
N ASP A 197 -15.81 11.26 25.40
CA ASP A 197 -16.03 11.90 24.10
C ASP A 197 -14.76 11.85 23.24
N GLU A 198 -14.93 11.44 21.96
CA GLU A 198 -13.80 11.27 21.03
C GLU A 198 -13.12 12.61 20.70
N GLU A 199 -13.90 13.68 20.50
CA GLU A 199 -13.36 15.01 20.22
C GLU A 199 -12.56 15.54 21.43
N GLU A 200 -13.02 15.30 22.65
CA GLU A 200 -12.27 15.61 23.86
C GLU A 200 -10.98 14.78 23.99
N LEU A 201 -11.01 13.48 23.66
CA LEU A 201 -9.83 12.62 23.68
C LEU A 201 -8.76 13.10 22.68
N ILE A 202 -9.18 13.45 21.46
CA ILE A 202 -8.33 14.04 20.41
C ILE A 202 -7.75 15.37 20.89
N LYS A 203 -8.61 16.30 21.32
CA LYS A 203 -8.21 17.63 21.78
C LYS A 203 -7.25 17.60 22.97
N ASN A 204 -7.41 16.63 23.87
CA ASN A 204 -6.53 16.46 25.02
C ASN A 204 -5.13 15.97 24.60
N GLY A 205 -5.00 15.28 23.46
CA GLY A 205 -3.71 14.90 22.88
C GLY A 205 -2.86 13.95 23.72
N LYS A 206 -3.49 13.20 24.63
CA LYS A 206 -2.81 12.27 25.56
C LYS A 206 -2.97 10.79 25.21
N HIS A 207 -3.83 10.48 24.25
CA HIS A 207 -4.18 9.12 23.87
C HIS A 207 -3.89 8.87 22.39
N LEU A 208 -3.33 7.71 22.10
CA LEU A 208 -3.39 7.12 20.76
C LEU A 208 -4.75 6.41 20.66
N LEU A 209 -5.51 6.68 19.62
CA LEU A 209 -6.83 6.08 19.44
C LEU A 209 -6.75 5.02 18.34
N VAL A 210 -7.34 3.85 18.56
CA VAL A 210 -7.31 2.76 17.59
C VAL A 210 -8.73 2.30 17.33
N ALA A 211 -9.10 2.25 16.04
CA ALA A 211 -10.36 1.70 15.58
C ALA A 211 -10.15 0.27 15.07
N TYR A 212 -10.98 -0.64 15.55
CA TYR A 212 -10.96 -2.06 15.24
C TYR A 212 -12.31 -2.50 14.66
N ILE A 213 -12.25 -3.44 13.72
CA ILE A 213 -13.36 -4.36 13.47
C ILE A 213 -13.06 -5.64 14.26
N MET A 214 -13.87 -5.92 15.27
CA MET A 214 -13.69 -7.01 16.23
C MET A 214 -14.99 -7.79 16.40
N LYS A 215 -14.86 -9.12 16.31
CA LYS A 215 -15.96 -10.04 16.52
C LYS A 215 -15.65 -10.98 17.68
N PRO A 216 -16.46 -10.98 18.76
CA PRO A 216 -16.36 -11.99 19.81
C PRO A 216 -16.67 -13.39 19.28
N LYS A 217 -16.08 -14.43 19.87
CA LYS A 217 -16.53 -15.80 19.58
C LYS A 217 -17.97 -16.01 20.04
N ALA A 218 -18.66 -16.94 19.38
CA ALA A 218 -20.03 -17.29 19.72
C ALA A 218 -20.19 -17.61 21.23
N GLY A 219 -21.13 -16.91 21.87
CA GLY A 219 -21.46 -17.10 23.29
C GLY A 219 -20.75 -16.17 24.28
N TYR A 220 -19.90 -15.25 23.79
CA TYR A 220 -19.32 -14.15 24.57
C TYR A 220 -20.06 -12.83 24.32
N ASP A 221 -20.06 -11.93 25.31
CA ASP A 221 -20.66 -10.60 25.24
C ASP A 221 -19.69 -9.59 24.60
N TYR A 222 -20.21 -8.67 23.79
CA TYR A 222 -19.38 -7.74 23.01
C TYR A 222 -18.59 -6.77 23.90
N LEU A 223 -19.25 -6.12 24.86
CA LEU A 223 -18.60 -5.14 25.73
C LEU A 223 -17.58 -5.82 26.66
N ALA A 224 -17.95 -6.97 27.23
CA ALA A 224 -17.03 -7.74 28.08
C ALA A 224 -15.79 -8.22 27.32
N THR A 225 -15.95 -8.69 26.08
CA THR A 225 -14.82 -9.09 25.21
C THR A 225 -13.98 -7.88 24.80
N ALA A 226 -14.60 -6.74 24.48
CA ALA A 226 -13.89 -5.50 24.19
C ALA A 226 -13.05 -5.01 25.39
N ALA A 227 -13.61 -5.04 26.60
CA ALA A 227 -12.91 -4.67 27.82
C ALA A 227 -11.74 -5.63 28.12
N HIS A 228 -11.94 -6.93 27.90
CA HIS A 228 -10.86 -7.92 28.00
C HIS A 228 -9.76 -7.68 26.95
N PHE A 229 -10.13 -7.26 25.74
CA PHE A 229 -9.20 -6.88 24.68
C PHE A 229 -8.35 -5.68 25.10
N ALA A 230 -8.96 -4.62 25.64
CA ALA A 230 -8.25 -3.46 26.16
C ALA A 230 -7.33 -3.81 27.34
N ALA A 231 -7.77 -4.70 28.24
CA ALA A 231 -6.95 -5.21 29.34
C ALA A 231 -5.69 -5.93 28.86
N GLU A 232 -5.82 -6.91 27.96
CA GLU A 232 -4.71 -7.68 27.37
C GLU A 232 -3.82 -6.85 26.43
N SER A 233 -4.27 -5.65 26.06
CA SER A 233 -3.54 -4.68 25.23
C SER A 233 -2.89 -3.55 26.02
N SER A 234 -2.98 -3.55 27.36
CA SER A 234 -2.42 -2.47 28.20
C SER A 234 -1.82 -2.99 29.50
N THR A 235 -2.60 -3.06 30.58
CA THR A 235 -2.13 -3.23 31.97
C THR A 235 -2.70 -4.47 32.65
N GLY A 236 -3.62 -5.18 31.99
CA GLY A 236 -4.41 -6.24 32.56
C GLY A 236 -4.02 -7.63 32.11
N THR A 237 -4.77 -8.61 32.61
CA THR A 237 -4.76 -10.00 32.17
C THR A 237 -6.14 -10.61 32.46
N ASN A 238 -6.37 -11.88 32.09
CA ASN A 238 -7.63 -12.59 32.31
C ASN A 238 -8.03 -12.83 33.79
N VAL A 239 -7.21 -12.44 34.77
CA VAL A 239 -7.45 -12.54 36.22
C VAL A 239 -7.02 -11.29 36.96
N ASN A 240 -7.63 -11.03 38.12
CA ASN A 240 -7.19 -9.95 39.01
C ASN A 240 -5.82 -10.27 39.63
N VAL A 241 -4.90 -9.30 39.61
CA VAL A 241 -3.57 -9.42 40.19
C VAL A 241 -3.42 -8.50 41.41
N CYS A 242 -2.79 -8.98 42.47
CA CYS A 242 -2.63 -8.23 43.72
C CYS A 242 -1.64 -7.07 43.63
N THR A 243 -0.92 -6.94 42.50
CA THR A 243 0.06 -5.89 42.23
C THR A 243 -0.54 -4.64 41.58
N THR A 244 -1.82 -4.65 41.21
CA THR A 244 -2.48 -3.45 40.66
C THR A 244 -2.61 -2.37 41.73
N ASP A 245 -2.06 -1.20 41.47
CA ASP A 245 -2.23 0.02 42.26
C ASP A 245 -3.03 1.10 41.50
N ASP A 246 -3.28 2.23 42.15
CA ASP A 246 -4.08 3.31 41.55
C ASP A 246 -3.35 4.02 40.40
N PHE A 247 -2.01 4.02 40.41
CA PHE A 247 -1.23 4.56 39.30
C PHE A 247 -1.37 3.68 38.05
N THR A 248 -1.32 2.36 38.21
CA THR A 248 -1.54 1.40 37.12
C THR A 248 -2.88 1.66 36.45
N LYS A 249 -3.95 1.86 37.23
CA LYS A 249 -5.29 2.15 36.70
C LYS A 249 -5.33 3.47 35.89
N SER A 250 -4.49 4.44 36.25
CA SER A 250 -4.44 5.73 35.54
C SER A 250 -3.84 5.64 34.13
N VAL A 251 -3.21 4.51 33.78
CA VAL A 251 -2.65 4.23 32.46
C VAL A 251 -3.34 3.06 31.76
N ASP A 252 -4.48 2.60 32.26
CA ASP A 252 -5.29 1.58 31.57
C ASP A 252 -5.74 2.09 30.18
N ALA A 253 -5.73 1.21 29.17
CA ALA A 253 -6.41 1.51 27.92
C ALA A 253 -7.93 1.35 28.10
N LEU A 254 -8.72 2.23 27.51
CA LEU A 254 -10.16 2.27 27.71
C LEU A 254 -10.91 2.10 26.39
N VAL A 255 -11.83 1.13 26.36
CA VAL A 255 -12.87 1.08 25.34
C VAL A 255 -13.79 2.27 25.54
N TYR A 256 -13.85 3.17 24.56
CA TYR A 256 -14.70 4.37 24.64
C TYR A 256 -15.87 4.34 23.66
N TYR A 257 -15.82 3.45 22.67
CA TYR A 257 -16.89 3.27 21.69
C TYR A 257 -17.01 1.81 21.28
N ILE A 258 -18.26 1.34 21.13
CA ILE A 258 -18.60 0.06 20.52
C ILE A 258 -19.84 0.21 19.64
N ASP A 259 -19.87 -0.52 18.53
CA ASP A 259 -21.05 -0.77 17.71
C ASP A 259 -21.09 -2.27 17.37
N PRO A 260 -21.79 -3.09 18.17
CA PRO A 260 -21.86 -4.54 17.96
C PRO A 260 -22.49 -4.95 16.62
N ASP A 261 -23.37 -4.12 16.03
CA ASP A 261 -24.05 -4.45 14.77
C ASP A 261 -23.11 -4.32 13.57
N ASN A 262 -22.16 -3.38 13.65
CA ASN A 262 -21.11 -3.17 12.65
C ASN A 262 -19.77 -3.79 13.05
N GLU A 263 -19.72 -4.51 14.18
CA GLU A 263 -18.51 -5.11 14.77
C GLU A 263 -17.42 -4.08 15.08
N GLU A 264 -17.76 -2.82 15.33
CA GLU A 264 -16.79 -1.76 15.59
C GLU A 264 -16.47 -1.63 17.08
N MET A 265 -15.19 -1.38 17.35
CA MET A 265 -14.69 -1.06 18.68
C MET A 265 -13.58 -0.02 18.57
N LYS A 266 -13.62 1.02 19.41
CA LYS A 266 -12.52 1.98 19.52
C LYS A 266 -11.95 2.01 20.93
N ILE A 267 -10.61 2.02 21.01
CA ILE A 267 -9.85 1.99 22.26
C ILE A 267 -8.93 3.21 22.32
N ALA A 268 -8.91 3.88 23.46
CA ALA A 268 -7.99 4.97 23.78
C ALA A 268 -6.84 4.42 24.63
N TYR A 269 -5.62 4.56 24.13
CA TYR A 269 -4.38 4.13 24.77
C TYR A 269 -3.62 5.33 25.32
N PRO A 270 -3.44 5.48 26.64
CA PRO A 270 -2.59 6.52 27.20
C PRO A 270 -1.18 6.47 26.60
N THR A 271 -0.68 7.59 26.09
CA THR A 271 0.64 7.67 25.42
C THR A 271 1.81 7.29 26.32
N LEU A 272 1.60 7.29 27.64
CA LEU A 272 2.54 6.82 28.67
C LEU A 272 2.84 5.32 28.57
N LEU A 273 1.96 4.52 27.97
CA LEU A 273 2.15 3.08 27.80
C LEU A 273 3.26 2.74 26.81
N PHE A 274 3.48 3.59 25.80
CA PHE A 274 4.35 3.25 24.69
C PHE A 274 5.82 3.50 25.03
N ASP A 275 6.62 2.47 24.82
CA ASP A 275 8.04 2.43 25.12
C ASP A 275 8.85 3.46 24.30
N ARG A 276 9.99 3.86 24.85
CA ARG A 276 10.87 4.90 24.29
C ARG A 276 12.30 4.41 24.26
N ASN A 277 13.02 4.84 23.23
CA ASN A 277 14.45 4.61 23.15
C ASN A 277 15.16 5.23 24.34
N ILE A 278 16.02 4.46 25.01
CA ILE A 278 16.92 4.98 26.06
C ILE A 278 17.94 5.97 25.44
N THR A 279 18.34 5.73 24.19
CA THR A 279 19.43 6.46 23.52
C THR A 279 19.08 7.89 23.16
N ASP A 280 17.81 8.16 22.79
CA ASP A 280 17.39 9.46 22.26
C ASP A 280 15.96 9.87 22.66
N GLY A 281 15.25 9.05 23.44
CA GLY A 281 13.89 9.33 23.90
C GLY A 281 12.81 9.24 22.82
N ARG A 282 13.15 8.82 21.60
CA ARG A 282 12.20 8.68 20.48
C ARG A 282 11.23 7.52 20.68
N ALA A 283 10.09 7.60 20.01
CA ALA A 283 9.09 6.54 19.98
C ALA A 283 9.50 5.42 19.03
N MET A 284 8.88 4.25 19.19
CA MET A 284 9.11 3.09 18.32
C MET A 284 7.80 2.44 17.91
N MET A 285 7.66 2.13 16.61
CA MET A 285 6.47 1.44 16.09
C MET A 285 6.31 0.04 16.66
N CYS A 286 7.40 -0.62 17.06
CA CYS A 286 7.35 -1.94 17.69
C CYS A 286 6.47 -1.95 18.95
N SER A 287 6.58 -0.93 19.81
CA SER A 287 5.76 -0.82 21.02
C SER A 287 4.29 -0.55 20.70
N VAL A 288 4.02 0.33 19.74
CA VAL A 288 2.65 0.58 19.25
C VAL A 288 2.02 -0.71 18.77
N LEU A 289 2.71 -1.47 17.91
CA LEU A 289 2.20 -2.74 17.37
C LEU A 289 2.04 -3.82 18.45
N THR A 290 2.97 -3.90 19.40
CA THR A 290 2.91 -4.89 20.49
C THR A 290 1.67 -4.68 21.35
N LEU A 291 1.33 -3.43 21.66
CA LEU A 291 0.16 -3.11 22.49
C LEU A 291 -1.14 -3.16 21.67
N SER A 292 -1.17 -2.55 20.48
CA SER A 292 -2.42 -2.41 19.72
C SER A 292 -2.80 -3.65 18.91
N ILE A 293 -1.85 -4.50 18.51
CA ILE A 293 -2.08 -5.69 17.66
C ILE A 293 -1.15 -6.87 18.00
N GLY A 294 -0.74 -7.01 19.27
CA GLY A 294 0.11 -8.11 19.75
C GLY A 294 -0.67 -9.30 20.30
N ASN A 295 -0.61 -9.49 21.62
CA ASN A 295 -1.25 -10.63 22.31
C ASN A 295 -2.76 -10.71 22.05
N ASN A 296 -3.42 -9.56 21.86
CA ASN A 296 -4.84 -9.49 21.59
C ASN A 296 -5.28 -10.27 20.33
N GLN A 297 -4.37 -10.53 19.39
CA GLN A 297 -4.63 -11.37 18.21
C GLN A 297 -4.72 -12.86 18.52
N GLY A 298 -4.26 -13.29 19.70
CA GLY A 298 -4.28 -14.68 20.15
C GLY A 298 -5.41 -15.00 21.13
N MET A 299 -6.31 -14.06 21.42
CA MET A 299 -7.33 -14.19 22.46
C MET A 299 -8.31 -15.35 22.20
N GLY A 300 -8.57 -16.13 23.25
CA GLY A 300 -9.41 -17.33 23.17
C GLY A 300 -10.89 -17.05 22.98
N ASP A 301 -11.35 -15.85 23.30
CA ASP A 301 -12.74 -15.36 23.29
C ASP A 301 -13.02 -14.38 22.14
N VAL A 302 -12.03 -14.05 21.31
CA VAL A 302 -12.15 -13.21 20.11
C VAL A 302 -12.06 -14.09 18.85
N GLU A 303 -13.00 -13.95 17.93
CA GLU A 303 -12.98 -14.67 16.64
C GLU A 303 -11.98 -14.03 15.68
N TYR A 304 -12.01 -12.70 15.59
CA TYR A 304 -11.00 -11.87 14.94
C TYR A 304 -11.05 -10.44 15.49
N GLY A 305 -9.95 -9.71 15.35
CA GLY A 305 -9.86 -8.27 15.59
C GLY A 305 -8.83 -7.66 14.65
N LYS A 306 -9.22 -6.69 13.82
CA LYS A 306 -8.34 -6.06 12.84
C LYS A 306 -8.36 -4.55 13.02
N ILE A 307 -7.19 -3.92 13.06
CA ILE A 307 -7.07 -2.45 13.04
C ILE A 307 -7.48 -1.93 11.66
N TYR A 308 -8.31 -0.89 11.65
CA TYR A 308 -8.66 -0.15 10.44
C TYR A 308 -8.09 1.26 10.43
N ASP A 309 -7.88 1.88 11.59
CA ASP A 309 -7.32 3.22 11.67
C ASP A 309 -6.67 3.48 13.04
N ILE A 310 -5.68 4.37 13.05
CA ILE A 310 -4.95 4.80 14.25
C ILE A 310 -4.77 6.31 14.21
N TYR A 311 -5.25 7.00 15.23
CA TYR A 311 -4.93 8.41 15.47
C TYR A 311 -3.70 8.55 16.37
N PHE A 312 -2.72 9.33 15.91
CA PHE A 312 -1.53 9.70 16.66
C PHE A 312 -1.64 11.15 17.16
N PRO A 313 -1.65 11.39 18.49
CA PRO A 313 -1.73 12.75 19.00
C PRO A 313 -0.42 13.52 18.75
N PRO A 314 -0.47 14.85 18.51
CA PRO A 314 0.71 15.62 18.06
C PRO A 314 1.96 15.48 18.92
N ALA A 315 1.80 15.43 20.25
CA ALA A 315 2.92 15.29 21.18
C ALA A 315 3.65 13.94 21.04
N TYR A 316 2.92 12.87 20.71
CA TYR A 316 3.49 11.54 20.51
C TYR A 316 3.98 11.36 19.07
N LEU A 317 3.25 11.88 18.07
CA LEU A 317 3.63 11.86 16.66
C LEU A 317 5.03 12.44 16.43
N ARG A 318 5.34 13.58 17.05
CA ARG A 318 6.64 14.26 16.92
C ARG A 318 7.84 13.47 17.47
N LEU A 319 7.60 12.35 18.16
CA LEU A 319 8.67 11.48 18.67
C LEU A 319 9.14 10.44 17.65
N PHE A 320 8.42 10.27 16.53
CA PHE A 320 8.83 9.37 15.44
C PHE A 320 9.82 10.07 14.49
N ASP A 321 10.64 9.27 13.80
CA ASP A 321 11.65 9.79 12.87
C ASP A 321 11.04 10.52 11.67
N GLY A 322 9.93 9.98 11.16
CA GLY A 322 9.31 10.43 9.92
C GLY A 322 10.18 10.19 8.68
N PRO A 323 9.66 10.50 7.48
CA PRO A 323 10.43 10.38 6.24
C PRO A 323 11.56 11.41 6.18
N ASN A 324 12.76 10.98 5.78
CA ASN A 324 13.88 11.91 5.57
C ASN A 324 13.98 12.43 4.12
N CYS A 325 13.59 11.61 3.15
CA CYS A 325 13.57 11.91 1.72
C CYS A 325 12.19 11.62 1.14
N ASN A 326 11.82 12.28 0.04
CA ASN A 326 10.57 12.04 -0.66
C ASN A 326 10.66 12.29 -2.17
N VAL A 327 9.51 12.30 -2.87
CA VAL A 327 9.42 12.48 -4.32
C VAL A 327 10.07 13.77 -4.81
N VAL A 328 10.09 14.83 -3.99
CA VAL A 328 10.70 16.11 -4.34
C VAL A 328 12.20 15.96 -4.56
N ASP A 329 12.87 15.10 -3.78
CA ASP A 329 14.29 14.80 -3.97
C ASP A 329 14.52 14.04 -5.28
N MET A 330 13.62 13.12 -5.64
CA MET A 330 13.68 12.42 -6.92
C MET A 330 13.44 13.37 -8.10
N TRP A 331 12.46 14.27 -8.00
CA TRP A 331 12.21 15.31 -9.01
C TRP A 331 13.41 16.23 -9.17
N ARG A 332 14.07 16.62 -8.08
CA ARG A 332 15.31 17.41 -8.13
C ARG A 332 16.41 16.69 -8.89
N ILE A 333 16.64 15.40 -8.61
CA ILE A 333 17.63 14.57 -9.34
C ILE A 333 17.29 14.48 -10.83
N LEU A 334 16.01 14.39 -11.16
CA LEU A 334 15.49 14.33 -12.53
C LEU A 334 15.36 15.72 -13.20
N ASN A 335 15.87 16.79 -12.58
CA ASN A 335 15.79 18.18 -13.06
C ASN A 335 14.36 18.66 -13.34
N ARG A 336 13.40 18.28 -12.49
CA ARG A 336 12.00 18.71 -12.56
C ARG A 336 11.68 19.78 -11.53
N GLY A 337 10.51 20.41 -11.70
CA GLY A 337 9.97 21.33 -10.70
C GLY A 337 9.78 20.66 -9.34
N MET A 338 10.05 21.41 -8.27
CA MET A 338 9.91 20.92 -6.88
C MET A 338 8.46 20.87 -6.39
N SER A 339 7.52 21.32 -7.21
CA SER A 339 6.08 21.21 -6.98
C SER A 339 5.45 20.61 -8.22
N ASN A 340 4.60 19.60 -8.04
CA ASN A 340 3.90 18.90 -9.12
C ASN A 340 4.84 18.40 -10.24
N GLY A 341 5.98 17.80 -9.88
CA GLY A 341 6.96 17.27 -10.83
C GLY A 341 6.49 16.04 -11.62
N GLY A 342 5.26 15.55 -11.34
CA GLY A 342 4.57 14.52 -12.10
C GLY A 342 5.14 13.12 -11.93
N LEU A 343 4.76 12.24 -12.85
CA LEU A 343 5.01 10.81 -12.78
C LEU A 343 6.50 10.50 -12.84
N ILE A 344 7.02 9.68 -11.93
CA ILE A 344 8.33 9.06 -12.12
C ILE A 344 8.11 7.72 -12.82
N VAL A 345 8.48 7.64 -14.09
CA VAL A 345 8.24 6.45 -14.91
C VAL A 345 9.29 5.41 -14.55
N GLY A 346 8.87 4.39 -13.82
CA GLY A 346 9.74 3.32 -13.42
C GLY A 346 9.21 1.93 -13.70
N THR A 347 10.11 0.97 -13.51
CA THR A 347 9.84 -0.45 -13.71
C THR A 347 10.48 -1.30 -12.62
N ILE A 348 10.07 -2.57 -12.60
CA ILE A 348 10.70 -3.64 -11.82
C ILE A 348 11.36 -4.56 -12.83
N ILE A 349 12.63 -4.91 -12.60
CA ILE A 349 13.29 -5.88 -13.47
C ILE A 349 12.56 -7.22 -13.44
N LYS A 350 12.24 -7.74 -14.63
CA LYS A 350 11.63 -9.06 -14.85
C LYS A 350 12.56 -9.95 -15.68
N PRO A 351 12.52 -11.29 -15.51
CA PRO A 351 11.73 -12.05 -14.53
C PRO A 351 12.10 -11.75 -13.07
N LYS A 352 11.23 -12.13 -12.13
CA LYS A 352 11.41 -11.86 -10.70
C LYS A 352 12.78 -12.32 -10.19
N LEU A 353 13.21 -13.51 -10.60
CA LEU A 353 14.56 -14.05 -10.39
C LEU A 353 14.99 -14.77 -11.66
N GLY A 354 16.32 -14.91 -11.86
CA GLY A 354 16.90 -15.77 -12.90
C GLY A 354 17.82 -15.06 -13.90
N LEU A 355 17.81 -13.72 -13.97
CA LEU A 355 18.82 -12.99 -14.75
C LEU A 355 20.18 -13.04 -14.06
N GLN A 356 21.22 -13.31 -14.83
CA GLN A 356 22.62 -13.14 -14.43
C GLN A 356 23.04 -11.66 -14.47
N PRO A 357 24.18 -11.26 -13.87
CA PRO A 357 24.59 -9.87 -13.74
C PRO A 357 24.55 -9.05 -15.04
N LYS A 358 25.12 -9.59 -16.12
CA LYS A 358 25.17 -8.90 -17.41
C LYS A 358 23.78 -8.72 -18.05
N PRO A 359 22.96 -9.78 -18.23
CA PRO A 359 21.57 -9.61 -18.70
C PRO A 359 20.73 -8.67 -17.83
N PHE A 360 20.97 -8.63 -16.52
CA PHE A 360 20.31 -7.69 -15.61
C PHE A 360 20.66 -6.24 -15.95
N GLY A 361 21.95 -5.94 -16.12
CA GLY A 361 22.42 -4.61 -16.54
C GLY A 361 21.90 -4.20 -17.92
N GLU A 362 21.85 -5.14 -18.88
CA GLU A 362 21.31 -4.90 -20.22
C GLU A 362 19.81 -4.57 -20.19
N ALA A 363 19.02 -5.27 -19.36
CA ALA A 363 17.62 -4.95 -19.14
C ALA A 363 17.43 -3.57 -18.50
N CYS A 364 18.30 -3.20 -17.55
CA CYS A 364 18.29 -1.87 -16.94
C CYS A 364 18.55 -0.77 -17.98
N TYR A 365 19.62 -0.95 -18.76
CA TYR A 365 19.99 -0.03 -19.84
C TYR A 365 18.83 0.14 -20.82
N ALA A 366 18.26 -0.97 -21.32
CA ALA A 366 17.19 -0.94 -22.31
C ALA A 366 15.96 -0.16 -21.82
N PHE A 367 15.59 -0.27 -20.55
CA PHE A 367 14.49 0.52 -19.98
C PHE A 367 14.86 1.99 -19.81
N TRP A 368 16.05 2.30 -19.27
CA TRP A 368 16.47 3.68 -19.00
C TRP A 368 16.66 4.55 -20.25
N GLN A 369 16.70 3.95 -21.44
CA GLN A 369 16.63 4.67 -22.70
C GLN A 369 15.28 5.41 -22.91
N GLY A 370 14.25 5.10 -22.11
CA GLY A 370 12.96 5.82 -22.11
C GLY A 370 12.39 6.12 -20.72
N GLY A 371 12.83 5.42 -19.67
CA GLY A 371 12.34 5.58 -18.30
C GLY A 371 13.29 6.31 -17.35
N ASP A 372 12.82 6.55 -16.12
CA ASP A 372 13.53 7.27 -15.07
C ASP A 372 14.10 6.33 -14.00
N PHE A 373 13.27 5.38 -13.54
CA PHE A 373 13.48 4.67 -12.28
C PHE A 373 13.43 3.15 -12.46
N ILE A 374 14.31 2.42 -11.80
CA ILE A 374 14.26 0.96 -11.73
C ILE A 374 14.36 0.53 -10.28
N LYS A 375 13.57 -0.47 -9.87
CA LYS A 375 13.81 -1.17 -8.60
C LYS A 375 14.13 -2.64 -8.84
N ASN A 376 14.90 -3.20 -7.91
CA ASN A 376 14.91 -4.65 -7.75
C ASN A 376 13.48 -5.18 -7.51
N ASP A 377 13.17 -6.36 -8.03
CA ASP A 377 12.02 -7.13 -7.55
C ASP A 377 12.27 -7.57 -6.10
N GLU A 378 11.22 -7.79 -5.31
CA GLU A 378 11.38 -7.93 -3.84
C GLU A 378 12.35 -9.03 -3.37
N PRO A 379 12.53 -10.19 -4.07
CA PRO A 379 13.49 -11.20 -3.62
C PRO A 379 14.88 -11.06 -4.25
N GLN A 380 15.10 -10.13 -5.18
CA GLN A 380 16.41 -9.96 -5.82
C GLN A 380 17.40 -9.39 -4.79
N GLY A 381 18.53 -10.07 -4.60
CA GLY A 381 19.55 -9.66 -3.63
C GLY A 381 20.90 -10.25 -4.02
N ASN A 382 21.36 -11.26 -3.27
CA ASN A 382 22.67 -11.88 -3.47
C ASN A 382 22.58 -13.38 -3.82
N GLN A 383 21.66 -13.76 -4.71
CA GLN A 383 21.55 -15.15 -5.16
C GLN A 383 22.84 -15.61 -5.87
N VAL A 384 23.18 -16.90 -5.73
CA VAL A 384 24.46 -17.45 -6.25
C VAL A 384 24.67 -17.30 -7.76
N PHE A 385 23.60 -17.15 -8.54
CA PHE A 385 23.67 -16.94 -10.00
C PHE A 385 23.70 -15.46 -10.41
N CYS A 386 23.55 -14.53 -9.46
CA CYS A 386 23.51 -13.09 -9.66
C CYS A 386 23.92 -12.38 -8.37
N GLN A 387 25.20 -12.47 -8.04
CA GLN A 387 25.73 -11.89 -6.81
C GLN A 387 25.75 -10.36 -6.88
N MET A 388 25.49 -9.69 -5.77
CA MET A 388 25.33 -8.23 -5.73
C MET A 388 26.62 -7.49 -6.13
N ASN A 389 27.77 -8.02 -5.71
CA ASN A 389 29.10 -7.51 -6.06
C ASN A 389 29.44 -7.62 -7.56
N GLU A 390 28.71 -8.43 -8.33
CA GLU A 390 28.84 -8.54 -9.79
C GLU A 390 27.71 -7.79 -10.52
N CYS A 391 26.48 -7.89 -10.01
CA CYS A 391 25.29 -7.31 -10.61
C CYS A 391 25.25 -5.78 -10.50
N ILE A 392 25.53 -5.21 -9.32
CA ILE A 392 25.49 -3.76 -9.11
C ILE A 392 26.50 -3.02 -10.02
N PRO A 393 27.74 -3.50 -10.24
CA PRO A 393 28.61 -2.91 -11.25
C PRO A 393 28.03 -2.87 -12.67
N GLU A 394 27.34 -3.93 -13.13
CA GLU A 394 26.68 -3.93 -14.45
C GLU A 394 25.50 -2.95 -14.48
N VAL A 395 24.75 -2.79 -13.37
CA VAL A 395 23.70 -1.76 -13.24
C VAL A 395 24.29 -0.35 -13.30
N VAL A 396 25.40 -0.07 -12.60
CA VAL A 396 26.07 1.23 -12.61
C VAL A 396 26.61 1.56 -14.01
N LYS A 397 27.19 0.57 -14.70
CA LYS A 397 27.65 0.71 -16.08
C LYS A 397 26.49 1.05 -17.02
N ALA A 398 25.38 0.33 -16.92
CA ALA A 398 24.14 0.61 -17.67
C ALA A 398 23.60 2.02 -17.39
N MET A 399 23.58 2.43 -16.12
CA MET A 399 23.13 3.76 -15.70
C MET A 399 23.97 4.87 -16.32
N ARG A 400 25.31 4.76 -16.24
CA ARG A 400 26.23 5.76 -16.82
C ARG A 400 26.09 5.87 -18.34
N ALA A 401 25.93 4.74 -19.03
CA ALA A 401 25.70 4.72 -20.47
C ALA A 401 24.37 5.41 -20.83
N ALA A 402 23.29 5.06 -20.15
CA ALA A 402 21.97 5.67 -20.38
C ALA A 402 21.96 7.17 -20.08
N ILE A 403 22.60 7.63 -19.00
CA ILE A 403 22.73 9.07 -18.69
C ILE A 403 23.48 9.80 -19.81
N LYS A 404 24.61 9.23 -20.25
CA LYS A 404 25.43 9.84 -21.31
C LYS A 404 24.67 10.00 -22.62
N GLU A 405 23.87 9.01 -23.00
CA GLU A 405 23.17 8.98 -24.29
C GLU A 405 21.86 9.76 -24.27
N THR A 406 21.13 9.72 -23.16
CA THR A 406 19.82 10.39 -23.04
C THR A 406 19.92 11.82 -22.50
N GLY A 407 21.07 12.19 -21.93
CA GLY A 407 21.26 13.48 -21.24
C GLY A 407 20.42 13.61 -19.95
N SER A 408 19.74 12.56 -19.51
CA SER A 408 18.81 12.58 -18.38
C SER A 408 19.33 11.73 -17.21
N SER A 409 19.20 12.24 -15.99
CA SER A 409 19.48 11.47 -14.76
C SER A 409 18.62 10.21 -14.67
N LYS A 410 19.13 9.17 -14.01
CA LYS A 410 18.45 7.88 -13.81
C LYS A 410 18.52 7.48 -12.33
N LEU A 411 17.51 6.75 -11.88
CA LEU A 411 17.35 6.33 -10.48
C LEU A 411 17.28 4.80 -10.40
N PHE A 412 17.91 4.24 -9.36
CA PHE A 412 17.85 2.81 -9.04
C PHE A 412 17.55 2.62 -7.55
N SER A 413 16.57 1.79 -7.22
CA SER A 413 16.26 1.36 -5.85
C SER A 413 16.80 -0.06 -5.65
N ALA A 414 18.01 -0.15 -5.09
CA ALA A 414 18.66 -1.41 -4.76
C ALA A 414 18.01 -2.05 -3.52
N ASN A 415 17.77 -3.35 -3.56
CA ASN A 415 17.28 -4.10 -2.41
C ASN A 415 18.42 -4.41 -1.43
N ILE A 416 18.37 -3.81 -0.24
CA ILE A 416 19.34 -4.02 0.83
C ILE A 416 18.80 -4.89 1.98
N THR A 417 17.61 -5.50 1.82
CA THR A 417 16.94 -6.28 2.88
C THR A 417 17.79 -7.48 3.32
N ALA A 418 18.04 -7.57 4.63
CA ALA A 418 18.72 -8.69 5.28
C ALA A 418 18.30 -8.77 6.75
N ASP A 419 18.43 -9.95 7.35
CA ASP A 419 18.12 -10.16 8.78
C ASP A 419 19.15 -9.47 9.69
N ASP A 420 20.44 -9.51 9.31
CA ASP A 420 21.53 -8.83 10.04
C ASP A 420 21.61 -7.35 9.62
N PRO A 421 21.43 -6.39 10.55
CA PRO A 421 21.58 -4.97 10.25
C PRO A 421 22.96 -4.61 9.66
N ASN A 422 24.03 -5.34 10.01
CA ASN A 422 25.36 -5.09 9.46
C ASN A 422 25.46 -5.49 7.98
N GLU A 423 24.71 -6.53 7.57
CA GLU A 423 24.60 -6.90 6.15
C GLU A 423 23.81 -5.83 5.38
N MET A 424 22.77 -5.24 5.97
CA MET A 424 22.06 -4.11 5.35
C MET A 424 22.97 -2.90 5.14
N ILE A 425 23.88 -2.62 6.10
CA ILE A 425 24.87 -1.52 6.00
C ILE A 425 25.98 -1.85 4.99
N ALA A 426 26.35 -3.12 4.85
CA ALA A 426 27.41 -3.56 3.94
C ALA A 426 26.99 -3.55 2.46
N ARG A 427 25.70 -3.78 2.19
CA ARG A 427 25.09 -3.68 0.85
C ARG A 427 24.96 -2.24 0.39
#